data_AF-A0A7J2UWE7-F1
#
_entry.id   AF-A0A7J2UWE7-F1
#
_cell.length_a   1.000
_cell.length_b   1.000
_cell.length_c   1.000
_cell.angle_alpha   90.00
_cell.angle_beta   90.00
_cell.angle_gamma   90.00
#
_symmetry.space_group_name_H-M   'P 1'
#
loop_
_entity.id
_entity.type
_entity.pdbx_description
1 polymer ?
#
loop_
_entity_poly.entity_id
_entity_poly.type
_entity_poly.pdbx_seq_one_letter_code
_entity_poly.pdbx_strand_id
1 'polypeptide(L)'
;MNVKIVGIDFLYNIRSWTRSRGTVFWSLLFPVMLILLFGAIFSGMGEGKYTLYVQDLDETDMSHGFVDVLNKTGILSIKNVTTTEPITEYIKKNNVENLIVIPQGYKNAIINSYVDPSVKVNLTYYFDPTEQQTNQVLRSVISSVLQGLNMQISQGRTVVGIQEESTITENFGFIDFFIPGMIGFTIMQQSIYGSIERNTKFRKDGILRKLLTTPITRSEWILAKMLFMLFLALSQPQWQSALASLRLE
;
A
#
# COMPACT_ATOMS: atom_id res chain seq x y z
N MET A 1 30.19 -8.62 37.54
CA MET A 1 28.91 -9.15 37.03
C MET A 1 28.93 -10.67 37.15
N ASN A 2 27.95 -11.29 37.79
CA ASN A 2 27.97 -12.74 38.05
C ASN A 2 27.28 -13.51 36.92
N VAL A 3 28.07 -14.02 35.98
CA VAL A 3 27.60 -14.72 34.77
C VAL A 3 26.75 -15.96 35.11
N LYS A 4 27.00 -16.62 36.24
CA LYS A 4 26.20 -17.78 36.68
C LYS A 4 24.77 -17.38 37.06
N ILE A 5 24.61 -16.25 37.75
CA ILE A 5 23.28 -15.75 38.15
C ILE A 5 22.48 -15.35 36.91
N VAL A 6 23.12 -14.68 35.94
CA VAL A 6 22.49 -14.32 34.67
C VAL A 6 22.03 -15.57 33.91
N GLY A 7 22.87 -16.62 33.84
CA GLY A 7 22.51 -17.87 33.16
C GLY A 7 21.33 -18.60 33.81
N ILE A 8 21.28 -18.65 35.15
CA ILE A 8 20.18 -19.28 35.89
C ILE A 8 18.87 -18.52 35.67
N ASP A 9 18.90 -17.19 35.76
CA ASP A 9 17.71 -16.36 35.55
C ASP A 9 17.19 -16.47 34.11
N PHE A 10 18.09 -16.49 33.12
CA PHE A 10 17.72 -16.72 31.72
C PHE A 10 17.02 -18.07 31.50
N LEU A 11 17.60 -19.17 32.02
CA LEU A 11 17.00 -20.50 31.93
C LEU A 11 15.65 -20.58 32.64
N TYR A 12 15.52 -19.90 33.78
CA TYR A 12 14.24 -19.78 34.49
C TYR A 12 13.18 -19.11 33.62
N ASN A 13 13.51 -17.99 32.98
CA ASN A 13 12.60 -17.27 32.09
C ASN A 13 12.21 -18.10 30.86
N ILE A 14 13.14 -18.81 30.23
CA ILE A 14 12.84 -19.74 29.13
C ILE A 14 11.87 -20.83 29.59
N ARG A 15 12.12 -21.42 30.76
CA ARG A 15 11.26 -22.48 31.30
C ARG A 15 9.87 -21.97 31.67
N SER A 16 9.78 -20.75 32.18
CA SER A 16 8.51 -20.07 32.47
C SER A 16 7.73 -19.80 31.18
N TRP A 17 8.41 -19.26 30.16
CA TRP A 17 7.83 -18.96 28.85
C TRP A 17 7.31 -20.23 28.16
N THR A 18 8.13 -21.28 28.05
CA THR A 18 7.74 -22.57 27.42
C THR A 18 6.57 -23.28 28.12
N ARG A 19 6.39 -23.06 29.42
CA ARG A 19 5.23 -23.60 30.17
C ARG A 19 3.94 -22.85 29.88
N SER A 20 4.01 -21.59 29.48
CA SER A 20 2.84 -20.80 29.10
C SER A 20 2.45 -21.10 27.66
N ARG A 21 1.63 -22.14 27.45
CA ARG A 21 1.19 -22.58 26.11
C ARG A 21 0.61 -21.43 25.26
N GLY A 22 -0.14 -20.53 25.88
CA GLY A 22 -0.68 -19.35 25.20
C GLY A 22 0.41 -18.36 24.77
N THR A 23 1.39 -18.09 25.63
CA THR A 23 2.50 -17.18 25.30
C THR A 23 3.38 -17.77 24.20
N VAL A 24 3.70 -19.07 24.24
CA VAL A 24 4.48 -19.74 23.19
C VAL A 24 3.76 -19.68 21.84
N PHE A 25 2.46 -19.97 21.82
CA PHE A 25 1.66 -19.89 20.61
C PHE A 25 1.71 -18.48 19.99
N TRP A 26 1.42 -17.44 20.76
CA TRP A 26 1.35 -16.07 20.23
C TRP A 26 2.72 -15.46 19.90
N SER A 27 3.79 -15.84 20.62
CA SER A 27 5.13 -15.27 20.39
C SER A 27 5.94 -15.99 19.31
N LEU A 28 5.69 -17.28 19.08
CA LEU A 28 6.46 -18.08 18.11
C LEU A 28 5.59 -18.54 16.93
N LEU A 29 4.46 -19.17 17.21
CA LEU A 29 3.67 -19.85 16.18
C LEU A 29 2.88 -18.87 15.30
N PHE A 30 2.28 -17.85 15.91
CA PHE A 30 1.47 -16.86 15.18
C PHE A 30 2.28 -16.05 14.15
N PRO A 31 3.44 -15.45 14.47
CA PRO A 31 4.24 -14.75 13.47
C PRO A 31 4.72 -15.66 12.33
N VAL A 32 5.11 -16.90 12.65
CA VAL A 32 5.53 -17.88 11.64
C VAL A 32 4.37 -18.24 10.72
N MET A 33 3.16 -18.48 11.25
CA MET A 33 1.99 -18.72 10.42
C MET A 33 1.65 -17.53 9.53
N LEU A 34 1.77 -16.30 10.02
CA LEU A 34 1.57 -15.11 9.19
C LEU A 34 2.63 -15.00 8.08
N ILE A 35 3.90 -15.24 8.38
CA ILE A 35 4.98 -15.23 7.38
C ILE A 35 4.72 -16.30 6.32
N LEU A 36 4.29 -17.49 6.71
CA LEU A 36 3.98 -18.57 5.76
C LEU A 36 2.73 -18.24 4.94
N LEU A 37 1.69 -17.67 5.56
CA LEU A 37 0.45 -17.29 4.88
C LEU A 37 0.69 -16.14 3.91
N PHE A 38 1.31 -15.05 4.35
CA PHE A 38 1.67 -13.94 3.47
C PHE A 38 2.71 -14.35 2.44
N GLY A 39 3.67 -15.20 2.82
CA GLY A 39 4.63 -15.80 1.89
C GLY A 39 3.93 -16.58 0.78
N ALA A 40 2.92 -17.39 1.11
CA ALA A 40 2.15 -18.16 0.13
C ALA A 40 1.19 -17.30 -0.71
N ILE A 41 0.59 -16.26 -0.13
CA ILE A 41 -0.31 -15.34 -0.85
C ILE A 41 0.49 -14.45 -1.81
N PHE A 42 1.66 -13.97 -1.37
CA PHE A 42 2.48 -13.02 -2.12
C PHE A 42 3.66 -13.66 -2.87
N SER A 43 3.85 -14.99 -2.80
CA SER A 43 4.93 -15.66 -3.55
C SER A 43 4.83 -15.51 -5.06
N GLY A 44 3.66 -15.14 -5.59
CA GLY A 44 3.45 -14.82 -7.01
C GLY A 44 3.45 -13.31 -7.33
N MET A 45 3.64 -12.45 -6.33
CA MET A 45 3.62 -10.99 -6.48
C MET A 45 4.96 -10.52 -7.09
N GLY A 46 5.06 -10.65 -8.42
CA GLY A 46 6.27 -10.32 -9.20
C GLY A 46 6.44 -11.14 -10.49
N GLU A 47 5.75 -12.28 -10.61
CA GLU A 47 5.69 -13.08 -11.85
C GLU A 47 4.41 -12.79 -12.67
N GLY A 48 3.52 -11.94 -12.14
CA GLY A 48 2.28 -11.55 -12.80
C GLY A 48 2.52 -10.58 -13.96
N LYS A 49 1.78 -10.76 -15.06
CA LYS A 49 1.70 -9.75 -16.11
C LYS A 49 0.82 -8.59 -15.66
N TYR A 50 1.27 -7.36 -15.88
CA TYR A 50 0.47 -6.17 -15.63
C TYR A 50 -0.48 -5.93 -16.81
N THR A 51 -1.77 -5.77 -16.54
CA THR A 51 -2.75 -5.49 -17.60
C THR A 51 -2.63 -4.03 -18.02
N LEU A 52 -2.42 -3.80 -19.31
CA LEU A 52 -2.45 -2.46 -19.90
C LEU A 52 -3.49 -2.43 -21.02
N TYR A 53 -4.49 -1.58 -20.87
CA TYR A 53 -5.45 -1.34 -21.93
C TYR A 53 -4.87 -0.35 -22.92
N VAL A 54 -5.04 -0.59 -24.21
CA VAL A 54 -4.55 0.27 -25.27
C VAL A 54 -5.70 0.67 -26.17
N GLN A 55 -5.93 1.98 -26.32
CA GLN A 55 -6.78 2.53 -27.36
C GLN A 55 -5.90 3.15 -28.43
N ASP A 56 -5.91 2.55 -29.62
CA ASP A 56 -5.19 3.06 -30.78
C ASP A 56 -6.15 3.83 -31.68
N LEU A 57 -6.02 5.16 -31.75
CA LEU A 57 -6.81 6.01 -32.64
C LEU A 57 -6.09 6.31 -33.97
N ASP A 58 -4.81 5.94 -34.11
CA ASP A 58 -4.05 6.15 -35.33
C ASP A 58 -4.19 4.96 -36.29
N GLU A 59 -4.28 3.73 -35.75
CA GLU A 59 -4.43 2.47 -36.50
C GLU A 59 -3.41 2.34 -37.66
N THR A 60 -2.14 2.66 -37.40
CA THR A 60 -1.05 2.59 -38.38
C THR A 60 0.01 1.56 -38.01
N ASP A 61 0.86 1.20 -38.99
CA ASP A 61 2.00 0.30 -38.74
C ASP A 61 2.92 0.79 -37.61
N MET A 62 3.02 2.11 -37.40
CA MET A 62 3.85 2.69 -36.34
C MET A 62 3.17 2.59 -34.97
N SER A 63 1.86 2.80 -34.89
CA SER A 63 1.13 2.61 -33.62
C SER A 63 1.10 1.13 -33.23
N HIS A 64 0.86 0.22 -34.19
CA HIS A 64 0.96 -1.22 -33.96
C HIS A 64 2.38 -1.65 -33.56
N GLY A 65 3.42 -1.09 -34.19
CA GLY A 65 4.81 -1.34 -33.80
C GLY A 65 5.12 -0.94 -32.37
N PHE A 66 4.58 0.18 -31.88
CA PHE A 66 4.69 0.58 -30.47
C PHE A 66 4.05 -0.43 -29.53
N VAL A 67 2.83 -0.87 -29.85
CA VAL A 67 2.09 -1.88 -29.06
C VAL A 67 2.83 -3.22 -29.05
N ASP A 68 3.41 -3.62 -30.18
CA ASP A 68 4.21 -4.85 -30.29
C ASP A 68 5.47 -4.81 -29.43
N VAL A 69 6.16 -3.66 -29.38
CA VAL A 69 7.34 -3.49 -28.51
C VAL A 69 6.94 -3.58 -27.04
N LEU A 70 5.81 -2.98 -26.65
CA LEU A 70 5.25 -3.14 -25.30
C LEU A 70 4.94 -4.60 -24.99
N ASN A 71 4.35 -5.34 -25.92
CA ASN A 71 4.02 -6.76 -25.74
C ASN A 71 5.28 -7.64 -25.60
N LYS A 72 6.33 -7.33 -26.36
CA LYS A 72 7.62 -8.04 -26.33
C LYS A 72 8.38 -7.91 -25.02
N THR A 73 8.03 -6.95 -24.16
CA THR A 73 8.62 -6.85 -22.81
C THR A 73 8.35 -8.08 -21.95
N GLY A 74 7.28 -8.85 -22.24
CA GLY A 74 6.88 -10.04 -21.48
C GLY A 74 6.22 -9.75 -20.14
N ILE A 75 6.33 -8.51 -19.65
CA ILE A 75 5.80 -8.03 -18.37
C ILE A 75 4.35 -7.56 -18.51
N LEU A 76 3.91 -7.20 -19.72
CA LEU A 76 2.59 -6.63 -19.97
C LEU A 76 1.62 -7.65 -20.58
N SER A 77 0.35 -7.57 -20.18
CA SER A 77 -0.79 -8.19 -20.84
C SER A 77 -1.62 -7.10 -21.52
N ILE A 78 -1.42 -6.93 -22.82
CA ILE A 78 -2.08 -5.87 -23.58
C ILE A 78 -3.52 -6.28 -23.93
N LYS A 79 -4.47 -5.37 -23.68
CA LYS A 79 -5.87 -5.50 -24.10
C LYS A 79 -6.26 -4.32 -24.97
N ASN A 80 -6.59 -4.57 -26.22
CA ASN A 80 -7.01 -3.51 -27.13
C ASN A 80 -8.44 -3.06 -26.82
N VAL A 81 -8.69 -1.76 -26.84
CA VAL A 81 -9.98 -1.13 -26.60
C VAL A 81 -10.41 -0.40 -27.85
N THR A 82 -11.52 -0.86 -28.44
CA THR A 82 -12.21 -0.20 -29.54
C THR A 82 -13.56 0.29 -29.01
N THR A 83 -13.64 1.56 -28.60
CA THR A 83 -14.89 2.16 -28.11
C THR A 83 -15.18 3.47 -28.82
N THR A 84 -16.47 3.74 -29.04
CA THR A 84 -17.00 5.01 -29.54
C THR A 84 -17.49 5.91 -28.41
N GLU A 85 -17.60 5.39 -27.18
CA GLU A 85 -17.93 6.16 -25.98
C GLU A 85 -16.72 7.01 -25.54
N PRO A 86 -16.91 8.16 -24.85
CA PRO A 86 -15.81 8.90 -24.25
C PRO A 86 -14.96 8.00 -23.34
N ILE A 87 -13.64 8.07 -23.48
CA ILE A 87 -12.73 7.12 -22.80
C ILE A 87 -12.88 7.15 -21.27
N THR A 88 -13.18 8.32 -20.71
CA THR A 88 -13.43 8.49 -19.27
C THR A 88 -14.68 7.75 -18.78
N GLU A 89 -15.72 7.63 -19.61
CA GLU A 89 -16.92 6.85 -19.28
C GLU A 89 -16.65 5.35 -19.40
N TYR A 90 -15.92 4.94 -20.46
CA TYR A 90 -15.52 3.56 -20.65
C TYR A 90 -14.68 3.05 -19.47
N ILE A 91 -13.74 3.87 -19.00
CA ILE A 91 -12.88 3.56 -17.86
C ILE A 91 -13.73 3.33 -16.59
N LYS A 92 -14.68 4.23 -16.29
CA LYS A 92 -15.57 4.11 -15.12
C LYS A 92 -16.48 2.90 -15.19
N LYS A 93 -17.07 2.63 -16.37
CA LYS A 93 -18.04 1.54 -16.59
C LYS A 93 -17.40 0.15 -16.48
N ASN A 94 -16.16 0.01 -16.95
CA ASN A 94 -15.46 -1.27 -17.02
C ASN A 94 -14.40 -1.44 -15.92
N ASN A 95 -14.30 -0.48 -14.99
CA ASN A 95 -13.29 -0.45 -13.93
C ASN A 95 -11.86 -0.65 -14.47
N VAL A 96 -11.51 0.15 -15.48
CA VAL A 96 -10.19 0.07 -16.12
C VAL A 96 -9.16 0.81 -15.29
N GLU A 97 -8.22 0.07 -14.72
CA GLU A 97 -7.18 0.63 -13.84
C GLU A 97 -6.09 1.39 -14.62
N ASN A 98 -5.75 0.91 -15.83
CA ASN A 98 -4.60 1.38 -16.59
C ASN A 98 -4.89 1.37 -18.09
N LEU A 99 -4.89 2.54 -18.72
CA LEU A 99 -5.19 2.68 -20.15
C LEU A 99 -4.28 3.71 -20.81
N ILE A 100 -3.71 3.37 -21.96
CA ILE A 100 -2.97 4.32 -22.80
C ILE A 100 -3.74 4.60 -24.09
N VAL A 101 -3.85 5.88 -24.45
CA VAL A 101 -4.46 6.35 -25.68
C VAL A 101 -3.36 6.83 -26.63
N ILE A 102 -3.31 6.24 -27.81
CA ILE A 102 -2.48 6.69 -28.92
C ILE A 102 -3.34 7.65 -29.75
N PRO A 103 -2.97 8.94 -29.85
CA PRO A 103 -3.79 9.93 -30.56
C PRO A 103 -3.73 9.72 -32.08
N GLN A 104 -4.78 10.14 -32.77
CA GLN A 104 -4.79 10.17 -34.22
C GLN A 104 -3.70 11.11 -34.76
N GLY A 105 -2.98 10.69 -35.80
CA GLY A 105 -1.87 11.44 -36.38
C GLY A 105 -0.51 11.12 -35.76
N TYR A 106 -0.42 10.08 -34.93
CA TYR A 106 0.82 9.61 -34.30
C TYR A 106 1.92 9.35 -35.34
N LYS A 107 1.63 8.59 -36.40
CA LYS A 107 2.58 8.35 -37.50
C LYS A 107 3.04 9.64 -38.16
N ASN A 108 2.12 10.55 -38.46
CA ASN A 108 2.42 11.81 -39.14
C ASN A 108 3.30 12.71 -38.28
N ALA A 109 3.03 12.79 -36.98
CA ALA A 109 3.86 13.55 -36.04
C ALA A 109 5.29 13.01 -35.98
N ILE A 110 5.46 11.68 -35.95
CA ILE A 110 6.79 11.07 -35.98
C ILE A 110 7.51 11.36 -37.31
N ILE A 111 6.84 11.21 -38.45
CA ILE A 111 7.45 11.49 -39.76
C ILE A 111 7.86 12.97 -39.86
N ASN A 112 6.99 13.87 -39.42
CA ASN A 112 7.27 15.30 -39.44
C ASN A 112 8.41 15.69 -38.48
N SER A 113 8.64 14.92 -37.41
CA SER A 113 9.75 15.18 -36.48
C SER A 113 11.15 15.01 -37.09
N TYR A 114 11.27 14.27 -38.20
CA TYR A 114 12.53 14.18 -38.95
C TYR A 114 12.86 15.49 -39.68
N VAL A 115 11.84 16.28 -40.01
CA VAL A 115 11.96 17.54 -40.76
C VAL A 115 11.95 18.75 -39.82
N ASP A 116 11.02 18.78 -38.85
CA ASP A 116 10.91 19.82 -37.83
C ASP A 116 11.18 19.25 -36.43
N PRO A 117 12.31 19.64 -35.80
CA PRO A 117 12.67 19.24 -34.44
C PRO A 117 11.66 19.62 -33.34
N SER A 118 10.73 20.53 -33.62
CA SER A 118 9.79 21.08 -32.64
C SER A 118 8.53 20.23 -32.48
N VAL A 119 8.26 19.33 -33.42
CA VAL A 119 7.06 18.49 -33.41
C VAL A 119 7.15 17.46 -32.29
N LYS A 120 6.10 17.42 -31.46
CA LYS A 120 5.94 16.46 -30.36
C LYS A 120 4.55 15.85 -30.41
N VAL A 121 4.46 14.58 -30.05
CA VAL A 121 3.20 13.86 -29.85
C VAL A 121 3.18 13.26 -28.45
N ASN A 122 2.11 13.49 -27.70
CA ASN A 122 1.95 12.95 -26.37
C ASN A 122 0.92 11.81 -26.40
N LEU A 123 1.29 10.67 -25.83
CA LEU A 123 0.34 9.61 -25.50
C LEU A 123 -0.34 9.95 -24.18
N THR A 124 -1.65 9.74 -24.07
CA THR A 124 -2.37 9.97 -22.81
C THR A 124 -2.44 8.67 -22.02
N TYR A 125 -1.89 8.65 -20.80
CA TYR A 125 -1.94 7.52 -19.89
C TYR A 125 -2.88 7.80 -18.72
N TYR A 126 -4.00 7.08 -18.73
CA TYR A 126 -4.96 7.02 -17.64
C TYR A 126 -4.56 5.96 -16.64
N PHE A 127 -4.49 6.35 -15.37
CA PHE A 127 -4.14 5.45 -14.28
C PHE A 127 -5.05 5.63 -13.06
N ASP A 128 -5.22 4.56 -12.31
CA ASP A 128 -5.86 4.57 -10.99
C ASP A 128 -4.81 4.82 -9.90
N PRO A 129 -4.86 5.92 -9.13
CA PRO A 129 -3.85 6.25 -8.12
C PRO A 129 -3.78 5.24 -6.96
N THR A 130 -4.79 4.40 -6.76
CA THR A 130 -4.79 3.37 -5.70
C THR A 130 -3.78 2.25 -5.99
N GLU A 131 -3.48 2.01 -7.27
CA GLU A 131 -2.57 0.97 -7.78
C GLU A 131 -1.11 1.45 -7.88
N GLN A 132 -0.58 2.04 -6.80
CA GLN A 132 0.72 2.73 -6.82
C GLN A 132 1.90 1.87 -7.33
N GLN A 133 1.99 0.60 -6.91
CA GLN A 133 3.07 -0.30 -7.32
C GLN A 133 2.97 -0.65 -8.81
N THR A 134 1.77 -1.01 -9.27
CA THR A 134 1.46 -1.29 -10.67
C THR A 134 1.79 -0.09 -11.56
N ASN A 135 1.37 1.11 -11.15
CA ASN A 135 1.62 2.34 -11.89
C ASN A 135 3.11 2.66 -12.00
N GLN A 136 3.90 2.45 -10.95
CA GLN A 136 5.36 2.64 -11.01
C GLN A 136 6.02 1.71 -12.04
N VAL A 137 5.62 0.44 -12.05
CA VAL A 137 6.12 -0.53 -13.02
C VAL A 137 5.69 -0.15 -14.45
N LEU A 138 4.41 0.16 -14.67
CA LEU A 138 3.91 0.55 -15.98
C LEU A 138 4.57 1.83 -16.50
N ARG A 139 4.74 2.86 -15.66
CA ARG A 139 5.47 4.09 -16.01
C ARG A 139 6.91 3.80 -16.38
N SER A 140 7.60 2.94 -15.64
CA SER A 140 8.98 2.54 -15.94
C SER A 140 9.07 1.80 -17.27
N VAL A 141 8.16 0.87 -17.54
CA VAL A 141 8.12 0.12 -18.81
C VAL A 141 7.79 1.05 -19.98
N ILE A 142 6.72 1.84 -19.89
CA ILE A 142 6.30 2.77 -20.95
C ILE A 142 7.41 3.79 -21.22
N SER A 143 7.97 4.42 -20.18
CA SER A 143 9.06 5.39 -20.36
C SER A 143 10.31 4.77 -20.97
N SER A 144 10.67 3.52 -20.61
CA SER A 144 11.80 2.81 -21.20
C SER A 144 11.57 2.52 -22.68
N VAL A 145 10.36 2.07 -23.05
CA VAL A 145 9.99 1.84 -24.46
C VAL A 145 9.97 3.15 -25.25
N LEU A 146 9.38 4.21 -24.70
CA LEU A 146 9.38 5.54 -25.34
C LEU A 146 10.78 6.10 -25.51
N GLN A 147 11.67 5.93 -24.53
CA GLN A 147 13.08 6.33 -24.65
C GLN A 147 13.78 5.53 -25.75
N GLY A 148 13.59 4.21 -25.80
CA GLY A 148 14.12 3.36 -26.87
C GLY A 148 13.67 3.81 -28.26
N LEU A 149 12.39 4.14 -28.41
CA LEU A 149 11.82 4.65 -29.66
C LEU A 149 12.35 6.03 -30.03
N ASN A 150 12.40 6.96 -29.06
CA ASN A 150 12.94 8.31 -29.28
C ASN A 150 14.44 8.26 -29.66
N MET A 151 15.20 7.30 -29.14
CA MET A 151 16.59 7.05 -29.55
C MET A 151 16.69 6.59 -31.01
N GLN A 152 15.79 5.71 -31.46
CA GLN A 152 15.77 5.21 -32.84
C GLN A 152 15.27 6.26 -33.84
N ILE A 153 14.25 7.04 -33.46
CA ILE A 153 13.58 7.99 -34.35
C ILE A 153 14.37 9.31 -34.44
N SER A 154 14.85 9.85 -33.31
CA SER A 154 15.32 11.24 -33.24
C SER A 154 16.68 11.40 -32.57
N GLN A 155 17.51 10.34 -32.56
CA GLN A 155 18.83 10.32 -31.92
C GLN A 155 18.80 10.80 -30.46
N GLY A 156 17.71 10.51 -29.74
CA GLY A 156 17.55 10.82 -28.32
C GLY A 156 16.75 12.09 -27.99
N ARG A 157 16.21 12.80 -29.00
CA ARG A 157 15.23 13.88 -28.73
C ARG A 157 13.85 13.31 -28.45
N THR A 158 13.14 13.88 -27.47
CA THR A 158 11.79 13.44 -27.08
C THR A 158 10.74 13.90 -28.09
N VAL A 159 10.43 13.04 -29.06
CA VAL A 159 9.36 13.25 -30.04
C VAL A 159 8.04 12.68 -29.52
N VAL A 160 8.08 11.47 -28.96
CA VAL A 160 6.94 10.83 -28.32
C VAL A 160 7.05 10.98 -26.80
N GLY A 161 6.13 11.75 -26.23
CA GLY A 161 5.99 11.95 -24.79
C GLY A 161 4.82 11.17 -24.20
N ILE A 162 4.71 11.21 -22.87
CA ILE A 162 3.56 10.70 -22.12
C ILE A 162 2.96 11.84 -21.31
N GLN A 163 1.65 12.00 -21.38
CA GLN A 163 0.84 12.87 -20.55
C GLN A 163 -0.03 11.99 -19.66
N GLU A 164 -0.03 12.28 -18.36
CA GLU A 164 -0.69 11.42 -17.38
C GLU A 164 -1.95 12.08 -16.86
N GLU A 165 -3.03 11.33 -16.80
CA GLU A 165 -4.31 11.78 -16.25
C GLU A 165 -4.81 10.75 -15.22
N SER A 166 -5.18 11.23 -14.03
CA SER A 166 -5.78 10.36 -13.02
C SER A 166 -7.23 10.06 -13.37
N THR A 167 -7.62 8.80 -13.24
CA THR A 167 -9.00 8.36 -13.46
C THR A 167 -9.92 8.80 -12.31
N ILE A 168 -9.35 8.94 -11.10
CA ILE A 168 -10.04 9.40 -9.89
C ILE A 168 -9.80 10.91 -9.73
N THR A 169 -10.87 11.66 -9.49
CA THR A 169 -10.85 13.12 -9.27
C THR A 169 -10.40 13.49 -7.84
N GLU A 170 -10.59 12.57 -6.89
CA GLU A 170 -10.14 12.72 -5.50
C GLU A 170 -8.73 12.09 -5.34
N ASN A 171 -7.75 12.94 -5.03
CA ASN A 171 -6.40 12.50 -4.72
C ASN A 171 -6.35 12.03 -3.26
N PHE A 172 -6.65 10.76 -3.00
CA PHE A 172 -6.34 10.16 -1.71
C PHE A 172 -4.83 9.93 -1.60
N GLY A 173 -4.21 10.59 -0.62
CA GLY A 173 -2.81 10.39 -0.30
C GLY A 173 -2.60 9.02 0.36
N PHE A 174 -1.38 8.47 0.21
CA PHE A 174 -0.93 7.34 1.04
C PHE A 174 -1.11 7.62 2.55
N ILE A 175 -0.98 8.89 2.93
CA ILE A 175 -1.12 9.37 4.30
C ILE A 175 -2.54 9.11 4.85
N ASP A 176 -3.57 9.24 4.01
CA ASP A 176 -4.98 9.14 4.41
C ASP A 176 -5.34 7.70 4.80
N PHE A 177 -4.69 6.72 4.18
CA PHE A 177 -4.83 5.30 4.53
C PHE A 177 -3.88 4.87 5.64
N PHE A 178 -2.69 5.47 5.71
CA PHE A 178 -1.65 5.06 6.66
C PHE A 178 -1.88 5.59 8.08
N ILE A 179 -2.37 6.83 8.21
CA ILE A 179 -2.62 7.48 9.51
C ILE A 179 -3.59 6.67 10.38
N PRO A 180 -4.78 6.24 9.90
CA PRO A 180 -5.70 5.43 10.71
C PRO A 180 -5.07 4.14 11.24
N GLY A 181 -4.27 3.46 10.39
CA GLY A 181 -3.58 2.22 10.77
C GLY A 181 -2.55 2.44 11.87
N MET A 182 -1.72 3.47 11.75
CA MET A 182 -0.75 3.82 12.79
C MET A 182 -1.41 4.24 14.10
N ILE A 183 -2.49 5.01 14.05
CA ILE A 183 -3.24 5.39 15.25
C ILE A 183 -3.77 4.13 15.96
N GLY A 184 -4.42 3.22 15.23
CA GLY A 184 -4.89 1.96 15.79
C GLY A 184 -3.76 1.13 16.44
N PHE A 185 -2.61 1.05 15.77
CA PHE A 185 -1.43 0.34 16.28
C PHE A 185 -0.90 0.96 17.59
N THR A 186 -0.78 2.29 17.65
CA THR A 186 -0.33 2.99 18.86
C THR A 186 -1.30 2.82 20.03
N ILE A 187 -2.61 2.89 19.78
CA ILE A 187 -3.65 2.64 20.80
C ILE A 187 -3.55 1.22 21.35
N MET A 188 -3.36 0.25 20.46
CA MET A 188 -3.19 -1.16 20.84
C MET A 188 -1.95 -1.32 21.74
N GLN A 189 -0.79 -0.80 21.33
CA GLN A 189 0.44 -0.91 22.13
C GLN A 189 0.28 -0.26 23.50
N GLN A 190 -0.27 0.95 23.57
CA GLN A 190 -0.50 1.64 24.85
C GLN A 190 -1.47 0.87 25.76
N SER A 191 -2.53 0.30 25.20
CA SER A 191 -3.51 -0.48 25.96
C SER A 191 -2.88 -1.73 26.58
N ILE A 192 -2.01 -2.41 25.83
CA ILE A 192 -1.28 -3.60 26.31
C ILE A 192 -0.33 -3.21 27.45
N TYR A 193 0.58 -2.25 27.22
CA TYR A 193 1.58 -1.87 28.22
C TYR A 193 0.93 -1.24 29.46
N GLY A 194 -0.03 -0.33 29.27
CA GLY A 194 -0.75 0.35 30.35
C GLY A 194 -1.68 -0.59 31.15
N SER A 195 -2.06 -1.74 30.62
CA SER A 195 -2.79 -2.78 31.37
C SER A 195 -1.86 -3.61 32.24
N ILE A 196 -0.76 -4.08 31.67
CA ILE A 196 0.21 -4.93 32.35
C ILE A 196 0.88 -4.17 33.50
N GLU A 197 1.35 -2.95 33.26
CA GLU A 197 2.05 -2.16 34.27
C GLU A 197 1.15 -1.84 35.46
N ARG A 198 -0.07 -1.37 35.19
CA ARG A 198 -1.04 -0.99 36.22
C ARG A 198 -1.56 -2.18 37.01
N ASN A 199 -1.79 -3.32 36.37
CA ASN A 199 -2.16 -4.56 37.07
C ASN A 199 -1.01 -5.05 37.96
N THR A 200 0.22 -5.01 37.45
CA THR A 200 1.42 -5.37 38.21
C THR A 200 1.64 -4.42 39.38
N LYS A 201 1.42 -3.11 39.20
CA LYS A 201 1.49 -2.10 40.25
C LYS A 201 0.44 -2.35 41.34
N PHE A 202 -0.81 -2.64 40.99
CA PHE A 202 -1.83 -2.98 41.98
C PHE A 202 -1.55 -4.27 42.76
N ARG A 203 -0.84 -5.24 42.14
CA ARG A 203 -0.34 -6.44 42.83
C ARG A 203 0.76 -6.08 43.82
N LYS A 204 1.74 -5.25 43.41
CA LYS A 204 2.87 -4.82 44.24
C LYS A 204 2.43 -3.93 45.41
N ASP A 205 1.54 -2.98 45.17
CA ASP A 205 1.06 -2.01 46.17
C ASP A 205 0.04 -2.62 47.15
N GLY A 206 -0.29 -3.91 46.99
CA GLY A 206 -1.26 -4.61 47.84
C GLY A 206 -2.70 -4.09 47.71
N ILE A 207 -2.99 -3.22 46.73
CA ILE A 207 -4.31 -2.63 46.50
C ILE A 207 -5.36 -3.71 46.22
N LEU A 208 -4.97 -4.80 45.55
CA LEU A 208 -5.87 -5.96 45.35
C LEU A 208 -6.36 -6.58 46.67
N ARG A 209 -5.53 -6.60 47.72
CA ARG A 209 -5.94 -7.13 49.03
C ARG A 209 -6.91 -6.19 49.73
N LYS A 210 -6.72 -4.88 49.59
CA LYS A 210 -7.63 -3.84 50.11
C LYS A 210 -8.98 -3.80 49.37
N LEU A 211 -9.00 -4.13 48.07
CA LEU A 211 -10.23 -4.24 47.28
C LEU A 211 -11.12 -5.41 47.70
N LEU A 212 -10.55 -6.47 48.31
CA LEU A 212 -11.34 -7.60 48.80
C LEU A 212 -12.19 -7.25 50.04
N THR A 213 -11.88 -6.16 50.75
CA THR A 213 -12.67 -5.71 51.91
C THR A 213 -13.80 -4.75 51.53
N THR A 214 -13.97 -4.45 50.25
CA THR A 214 -15.03 -3.60 49.71
C THR A 214 -16.12 -4.44 49.01
N PRO A 215 -17.38 -3.96 48.93
CA PRO A 215 -18.50 -4.72 48.37
C PRO A 215 -18.53 -4.73 46.83
N ILE A 216 -17.37 -4.85 46.19
CA ILE A 216 -17.21 -4.77 44.72
C ILE A 216 -17.01 -6.18 44.17
N THR A 217 -17.78 -6.57 43.16
CA THR A 217 -17.63 -7.87 42.50
C THR A 217 -16.45 -7.89 41.53
N ARG A 218 -15.94 -9.09 41.21
CA ARG A 218 -14.80 -9.26 40.29
C ARG A 218 -15.11 -8.73 38.89
N SER A 219 -16.34 -8.93 38.42
CA SER A 219 -16.82 -8.47 37.11
C SER A 219 -16.95 -6.96 37.05
N GLU A 220 -17.53 -6.32 38.07
CA GLU A 220 -17.64 -4.85 38.14
C GLU A 220 -16.27 -4.18 38.10
N TRP A 221 -15.30 -4.74 38.82
CA TRP A 221 -13.94 -4.22 38.81
C TRP A 221 -13.23 -4.38 37.46
N ILE A 222 -13.43 -5.52 36.77
CA ILE A 222 -12.87 -5.72 35.42
C ILE A 222 -13.53 -4.77 34.43
N LEU A 223 -14.86 -4.63 34.48
CA LEU A 223 -15.61 -3.75 33.59
C LEU A 223 -15.21 -2.27 33.80
N ALA A 224 -15.10 -1.83 35.06
CA ALA A 224 -14.64 -0.48 35.39
C ALA A 224 -13.24 -0.21 34.81
N LYS A 225 -12.35 -1.21 34.81
CA LYS A 225 -11.02 -1.10 34.21
C LYS A 225 -11.03 -1.09 32.70
N MET A 226 -11.87 -1.90 32.07
CA MET A 226 -12.06 -1.87 30.61
C MET A 226 -12.57 -0.50 30.17
N LEU A 227 -13.57 0.05 30.86
CA LEU A 227 -14.10 1.39 30.60
C LEU A 227 -13.04 2.47 30.82
N PHE A 228 -12.24 2.37 31.89
CA PHE A 228 -11.15 3.32 32.15
C PHE A 228 -10.04 3.22 31.09
N MET A 229 -9.72 2.02 30.59
CA MET A 229 -8.78 1.85 29.48
C MET A 229 -9.33 2.42 28.17
N LEU A 230 -10.61 2.23 27.90
CA LEU A 230 -11.27 2.82 26.74
C LEU A 230 -11.25 4.35 26.82
N PHE A 231 -11.56 4.92 27.98
CA PHE A 231 -11.48 6.36 28.23
C PHE A 231 -10.06 6.89 27.98
N LEU A 232 -9.05 6.23 28.55
CA LEU A 232 -7.64 6.62 28.36
C LEU A 232 -7.16 6.48 26.92
N ALA A 233 -7.68 5.50 26.16
CA ALA A 233 -7.38 5.33 24.75
C ALA A 233 -7.95 6.48 23.91
N LEU A 234 -9.16 6.95 24.23
CA LEU A 234 -9.81 8.08 23.56
C LEU A 234 -9.23 9.43 23.97
N SER A 235 -8.75 9.57 25.20
CA SER A 235 -8.16 10.82 25.70
C SER A 235 -6.73 11.07 25.21
N GLN A 236 -6.12 10.14 24.46
CA GLN A 236 -4.74 10.28 24.02
C GLN A 236 -4.57 11.48 23.06
N PRO A 237 -3.46 12.24 23.16
CA PRO A 237 -3.14 13.33 22.23
C PRO A 237 -3.10 12.91 20.75
N GLN A 238 -2.83 11.62 20.49
CA GLN A 238 -2.82 11.03 19.15
C GLN A 238 -4.19 11.15 18.44
N TRP A 239 -5.29 11.12 19.20
CA TRP A 239 -6.62 11.41 18.66
C TRP A 239 -6.78 12.87 18.26
N GLN A 240 -6.20 13.80 19.02
CA GLN A 240 -6.30 15.22 18.70
C GLN A 240 -5.49 15.57 17.45
N SER A 241 -4.32 14.96 17.25
CA SER A 241 -3.57 15.11 16.00
C SER A 241 -4.32 14.53 14.79
N ALA A 242 -4.99 13.38 14.97
CA ALA A 242 -5.77 12.74 13.90
C ALA A 242 -7.04 13.53 13.53
N LEU A 243 -7.73 14.06 14.53
CA LEU A 243 -8.88 14.94 14.32
C LEU A 243 -8.47 16.29 13.74
N ALA A 244 -7.26 16.76 14.04
CA ALA A 244 -6.72 17.99 13.47
C ALA A 244 -6.33 17.81 12.00
N SER A 245 -5.76 16.66 11.59
CA SER A 245 -5.46 16.40 10.18
C SER A 245 -6.75 16.28 9.34
N LEU A 246 -7.79 15.63 9.87
CA LEU A 246 -9.11 15.53 9.23
C LEU A 246 -9.88 16.87 9.13
N ARG A 247 -9.43 17.92 9.82
CA ARG A 247 -10.05 19.26 9.77
C ARG A 247 -9.36 20.21 8.80
N LEU A 248 -8.21 19.83 8.23
CA LEU A 248 -7.40 20.67 7.36
C LEU A 248 -7.55 20.32 5.87
N GLU A 249 -8.39 19.33 5.56
CA GLU A 249 -8.86 18.96 4.21
C GLU A 249 -10.35 19.33 4.08
#